data_AF-A0AAD5M3K5-F1
#
_entry.id   AF-A0AAD5M3K5-F1
#
_cell.length_a   1.000
_cell.length_b   1.000
_cell.length_c   1.000
_cell.angle_alpha   90.00
_cell.angle_beta   90.00
_cell.angle_gamma   90.00
#
_symmetry.space_group_name_H-M   'P 1'
#
loop_
_entity.id
_entity.type
_entity.pdbx_description
1 polymer ?
#
loop_
_entity_poly.entity_id
_entity_poly.type
_entity_poly.pdbx_seq_one_letter_code
_entity_poly.pdbx_strand_id
1 'polypeptide(L)'
;MAMASPSPRLQAARERLVAANVLMRYDYAWKEKEFLRCEHRTTGVVCRLLYLLHMYQHVACEMRSRVQVVDNDDAPDGSTSDAPLTVAIQANGYAEFAEPIEAACRLMAVTVVEQPQDAQLVFVYVPPHGETRAGADDPYEPFVSTTTHHQARATPADRRPIFCFLLGEAAFLAPPATAEVERLRGLSGFAISQQLTPRLQSAQYASIAHFAVEFTPSTVKNTTDRNQLGELMTQFGCVEHNMMHQNEKWELYAFQDSVLAAEDGDATQPSEDEARFWLELARGKTCDHCHALQDKLSRCSRCSQALYCSRDCQRAAWKLHKQLCGQPSG
;
A
#
# COMPACT_ATOMS: atom_id res chain seq x y z
N MET A 1 21.03 0.66 24.93
CA MET A 1 20.29 1.94 24.93
C MET A 1 18.81 1.60 25.01
N ALA A 2 18.05 2.24 25.90
CA ALA A 2 16.61 2.00 26.00
C ALA A 2 15.93 2.43 24.69
N MET A 3 15.10 1.56 24.13
CA MET A 3 14.32 1.82 22.91
C MET A 3 13.42 3.03 23.15
N ALA A 4 13.45 4.02 22.26
CA ALA A 4 12.48 5.10 22.31
C ALA A 4 11.09 4.49 22.09
N SER A 5 10.19 4.68 23.05
CA SER A 5 8.83 4.16 22.92
C SER A 5 8.12 4.86 21.77
N PRO A 6 7.33 4.14 20.95
CA PRO A 6 6.56 4.77 19.87
C PRO A 6 5.65 5.85 20.44
N SER A 7 5.33 6.86 19.62
CA SER A 7 4.29 7.82 20.01
C SER A 7 2.97 7.09 20.33
N PRO A 8 2.14 7.60 21.28
CA PRO A 8 0.85 6.98 21.60
C PRO A 8 -0.03 6.76 20.37
N ARG A 9 0.04 7.68 19.40
CA ARG A 9 -0.67 7.59 18.12
C ARG A 9 -0.19 6.44 17.24
N LEU A 10 1.13 6.25 17.10
CA LEU A 10 1.68 5.12 16.35
C LEU A 10 1.36 3.79 17.04
N GLN A 11 1.41 3.75 18.38
CA GLN A 11 1.01 2.58 19.16
C GLN A 11 -0.47 2.23 18.95
N ALA A 12 -1.37 3.22 19.00
CA ALA A 12 -2.79 3.00 18.71
C ALA A 12 -3.02 2.52 17.26
N ALA A 13 -2.27 3.07 16.29
CA ALA A 13 -2.33 2.61 14.91
C ALA A 13 -1.86 1.14 14.76
N ARG A 14 -0.84 0.71 15.52
CA ARG A 14 -0.38 -0.69 15.56
C ARG A 14 -1.50 -1.61 16.02
N GLU A 15 -2.10 -1.29 17.16
CA GLU A 15 -3.18 -2.09 17.76
C GLU A 15 -4.38 -2.20 16.82
N ARG A 16 -4.75 -1.11 16.13
CA ARG A 16 -5.82 -1.11 15.13
C ARG A 16 -5.50 -1.97 13.92
N LEU A 17 -4.27 -1.89 13.39
CA LEU A 17 -3.87 -2.71 12.24
C LEU A 17 -3.92 -4.20 12.59
N VAL A 18 -3.45 -4.56 13.80
CA VAL A 18 -3.54 -5.93 14.33
C VAL A 18 -5.00 -6.37 14.51
N ALA A 19 -5.85 -5.51 15.08
CA ALA A 19 -7.27 -5.78 15.24
C ALA A 19 -8.01 -5.95 13.91
N ALA A 20 -7.54 -5.28 12.85
CA ALA A 20 -8.00 -5.47 11.48
C ALA A 20 -7.51 -6.77 10.83
N ASN A 21 -6.78 -7.64 11.56
CA ASN A 21 -6.14 -8.85 11.07
C ASN A 21 -5.14 -8.61 9.92
N VAL A 22 -4.49 -7.45 9.94
CA VAL A 22 -3.45 -7.08 8.99
C VAL A 22 -2.12 -6.98 9.73
N LEU A 23 -1.08 -7.60 9.19
CA LEU A 23 0.29 -7.41 9.66
C LEU A 23 1.05 -6.55 8.67
N MET A 24 1.93 -5.66 9.16
CA MET A 24 2.72 -4.80 8.28
C MET A 24 3.93 -5.55 7.69
N ARG A 25 4.25 -5.22 6.42
CA ARG A 25 5.48 -5.57 5.71
C ARG A 25 5.90 -4.38 4.84
N TYR A 26 7.21 -4.12 4.79
CA TYR A 26 7.79 -2.94 4.16
C TYR A 26 8.44 -3.19 2.80
N ASP A 27 8.22 -4.36 2.19
CA ASP A 27 8.93 -4.79 0.98
C ASP A 27 8.25 -4.39 -0.35
N TYR A 28 7.36 -3.39 -0.31
CA TYR A 28 6.69 -2.76 -1.46
C TYR A 28 5.91 -3.70 -2.40
N ALA A 29 5.90 -5.01 -2.15
CA ALA A 29 5.27 -6.03 -2.96
C ALA A 29 4.41 -6.94 -2.07
N TRP A 30 3.10 -6.75 -2.15
CA TRP A 30 2.13 -7.46 -1.32
C TRP A 30 1.30 -8.43 -2.14
N LYS A 31 0.84 -9.50 -1.50
CA LYS A 31 0.02 -10.54 -2.11
C LYS A 31 -1.39 -10.52 -1.56
N GLU A 32 -2.38 -10.76 -2.41
CA GLU A 32 -3.78 -10.96 -2.02
C GLU A 32 -3.93 -11.92 -0.83
N LYS A 33 -3.13 -12.99 -0.81
CA LYS A 33 -3.15 -14.01 0.25
C LYS A 33 -2.84 -13.45 1.65
N GLU A 34 -2.18 -12.30 1.73
CA GLU A 34 -1.87 -11.63 3.00
C GLU A 34 -3.11 -11.02 3.64
N PHE A 35 -4.14 -10.72 2.85
CA PHE A 35 -5.34 -10.01 3.26
C PHE A 35 -6.58 -10.92 3.35
N LEU A 36 -6.40 -12.25 3.34
CA LEU A 36 -7.51 -13.23 3.38
C LEU A 36 -8.37 -13.16 4.66
N ARG A 37 -7.88 -12.52 5.72
CA ARG A 37 -8.63 -12.32 6.97
C ARG A 37 -9.37 -10.98 7.01
N CYS A 38 -9.20 -10.14 5.99
CA CYS A 38 -10.00 -8.95 5.78
C CYS A 38 -11.27 -9.32 5.01
N GLU A 39 -12.36 -8.57 5.23
CA GLU A 39 -13.58 -8.70 4.44
C GLU A 39 -13.33 -8.44 2.95
N HIS A 40 -12.47 -7.45 2.65
CA HIS A 40 -12.04 -7.11 1.32
C HIS A 40 -10.52 -6.89 1.27
N ARG A 41 -9.86 -7.36 0.20
CA ARG A 41 -8.41 -7.20 -0.01
C ARG A 41 -7.98 -5.74 0.04
N THR A 42 -8.68 -4.87 -0.69
CA THR A 42 -8.40 -3.43 -0.73
C THR A 42 -8.51 -2.78 0.65
N THR A 43 -9.44 -3.23 1.51
CA THR A 43 -9.51 -2.75 2.89
C THR A 43 -8.21 -3.05 3.64
N GLY A 44 -7.69 -4.27 3.53
CA GLY A 44 -6.42 -4.63 4.16
C GLY A 44 -5.21 -3.87 3.62
N VAL A 45 -5.16 -3.66 2.29
CA VAL A 45 -4.14 -2.83 1.62
C VAL A 45 -4.19 -1.40 2.17
N VAL A 46 -5.38 -0.80 2.22
CA VAL A 46 -5.56 0.58 2.68
C VAL A 46 -5.26 0.70 4.17
N CYS A 47 -5.59 -0.29 5.00
CA CYS A 47 -5.15 -0.31 6.40
C CYS A 47 -3.61 -0.25 6.52
N ARG A 48 -2.86 -0.98 5.69
CA ARG A 48 -1.39 -0.84 5.63
C ARG A 48 -0.97 0.57 5.19
N LEU A 49 -1.57 1.11 4.14
CA LEU A 49 -1.23 2.45 3.64
C LEU A 49 -1.49 3.54 4.69
N LEU A 50 -2.62 3.47 5.41
CA LEU A 50 -2.94 4.38 6.53
C LEU A 50 -1.95 4.23 7.68
N TYR A 51 -1.51 3.00 7.98
CA TYR A 51 -0.48 2.77 8.98
C TYR A 51 0.86 3.39 8.58
N LEU A 52 1.29 3.24 7.33
CA LEU A 52 2.49 3.90 6.82
C LEU A 52 2.40 5.41 6.98
N LEU A 53 1.23 6.01 6.74
CA LEU A 53 1.06 7.43 6.93
C LEU A 53 1.19 7.85 8.41
N HIS A 54 0.65 7.07 9.35
CA HIS A 54 0.89 7.32 10.77
C HIS A 54 2.38 7.27 11.12
N MET A 55 3.12 6.33 10.53
CA MET A 55 4.56 6.23 10.70
C MET A 55 5.29 7.44 10.10
N TYR A 56 4.96 7.85 8.87
CA TYR A 56 5.55 9.01 8.22
C TYR A 56 5.30 10.30 9.01
N GLN A 57 4.08 10.50 9.53
CA GLN A 57 3.75 11.63 10.39
C GLN A 57 4.56 11.62 11.69
N HIS A 58 4.76 10.45 12.28
CA HIS A 58 5.58 10.30 13.48
C HIS A 58 7.04 10.69 13.21
N VAL A 59 7.66 10.15 12.15
CA VAL A 59 9.04 10.45 11.78
C VAL A 59 9.21 11.94 11.44
N ALA A 60 8.31 12.51 10.66
CA ALA A 60 8.33 13.94 10.35
C ALA A 60 8.17 14.83 11.59
N CYS A 61 7.42 14.39 12.61
CA CYS A 61 7.31 15.10 13.88
C CYS A 61 8.63 15.02 14.68
N GLU A 62 9.26 13.85 14.73
CA GLU A 62 10.54 13.67 15.42
C GLU A 62 11.66 14.50 14.79
N MET A 63 11.76 14.48 13.45
CA MET A 63 12.76 15.28 12.73
C MET A 63 12.60 16.78 13.01
N ARG A 64 11.36 17.30 13.02
CA ARG A 64 11.09 18.71 13.36
C ARG A 64 11.51 19.07 14.78
N SER A 65 11.23 18.19 15.75
CA SER A 65 11.64 18.42 17.13
C SER A 65 13.16 18.50 17.30
N ARG A 66 13.93 17.70 16.53
CA ARG A 66 15.40 17.72 16.58
C ARG A 66 16.00 19.00 16.01
N VAL A 67 15.40 19.56 14.95
CA VAL A 67 15.86 20.83 14.35
C VAL A 67 15.57 22.00 15.29
N GLN A 68 14.40 22.04 15.93
CA GLN A 68 14.02 23.15 16.84
C GLN A 68 14.91 23.25 18.09
N VAL A 69 15.45 22.13 18.60
CA VAL A 69 16.33 22.12 19.79
C VAL A 69 17.70 22.77 19.52
N VAL A 70 18.09 22.96 18.26
CA VAL A 70 19.39 23.53 17.90
C VAL A 70 19.36 25.07 17.81
N ASP A 71 18.17 25.68 17.68
CA ASP A 71 18.06 27.08 17.22
C ASP A 71 17.48 28.14 18.19
N ASN A 72 16.90 27.84 19.37
CA ASN A 72 16.69 28.84 20.47
C ASN A 72 15.90 28.30 21.70
N ASP A 73 16.18 28.88 22.88
CA ASP A 73 15.58 28.69 24.21
C ASP A 73 14.16 29.29 24.40
N ASP A 74 13.50 29.76 23.34
CA ASP A 74 12.14 30.32 23.42
C ASP A 74 11.11 29.32 22.89
N ALA A 75 10.52 28.55 23.82
CA ALA A 75 9.49 27.57 23.53
C ALA A 75 8.22 28.22 22.94
N PRO A 76 7.82 27.89 21.69
CA PRO A 76 6.43 28.04 21.28
C PRO A 76 5.63 26.82 21.76
N ASP A 77 4.41 27.10 22.22
CA ASP A 77 3.39 26.16 22.71
C ASP A 77 3.49 24.74 22.14
N GLY A 78 3.54 23.76 23.07
CA GLY A 78 3.56 22.32 22.83
C GLY A 78 2.27 21.78 22.20
N SER A 79 2.00 22.21 20.97
CA SER A 79 0.89 21.74 20.14
C SER A 79 1.40 21.22 18.80
N THR A 80 2.25 20.18 18.84
CA THR A 80 2.39 19.27 17.70
C THR A 80 1.10 18.46 17.55
N SER A 81 0.08 19.14 17.04
CA SER A 81 -1.21 18.68 16.53
C SER A 81 -1.50 17.18 16.69
N ASP A 82 -2.09 16.83 17.84
CA ASP A 82 -2.74 15.53 18.11
C ASP A 82 -4.01 15.31 17.27
N ALA A 83 -4.23 16.15 16.24
CA ALA A 83 -5.38 16.07 15.37
C ALA A 83 -5.43 14.72 14.64
N PRO A 84 -6.60 14.07 14.61
CA PRO A 84 -6.77 12.78 13.96
C PRO A 84 -6.45 12.87 12.47
N LEU A 85 -5.98 11.77 11.88
CA LEU A 85 -5.72 11.70 10.46
C LEU A 85 -7.03 11.94 9.68
N THR A 86 -7.00 12.84 8.70
CA THR A 86 -8.12 13.11 7.79
C THR A 86 -7.82 12.61 6.39
N VAL A 87 -8.81 11.99 5.75
CA VAL A 87 -8.71 11.39 4.41
C VAL A 87 -9.84 11.89 3.53
N ALA A 88 -9.56 12.22 2.28
CA ALA A 88 -10.57 12.36 1.24
C ALA A 88 -10.45 11.22 0.22
N ILE A 89 -11.58 10.86 -0.39
CA ILE A 89 -11.66 9.74 -1.34
C ILE A 89 -12.18 10.28 -2.68
N GLN A 90 -11.39 10.14 -3.72
CA GLN A 90 -11.67 10.60 -5.08
C GLN A 90 -11.75 9.38 -5.99
N ALA A 91 -12.94 8.78 -6.00
CA ALA A 91 -13.18 7.50 -6.62
C ALA A 91 -13.48 7.57 -8.12
N ASN A 92 -13.64 8.77 -8.70
CA ASN A 92 -13.89 8.98 -10.13
C ASN A 92 -15.01 8.09 -10.70
N GLY A 93 -16.10 7.93 -9.95
CA GLY A 93 -17.27 7.13 -10.33
C GLY A 93 -17.22 5.64 -9.97
N TYR A 94 -16.18 5.18 -9.25
CA TYR A 94 -16.02 3.79 -8.82
C TYR A 94 -16.32 3.61 -7.34
N ALA A 95 -17.59 3.36 -6.99
CA ALA A 95 -17.98 3.08 -5.60
C ALA A 95 -17.20 1.88 -5.02
N GLU A 96 -16.85 0.91 -5.87
CA GLU A 96 -16.04 -0.27 -5.54
C GLU A 96 -14.62 0.08 -5.04
N PHE A 97 -14.13 1.28 -5.36
CA PHE A 97 -12.90 1.83 -4.79
C PHE A 97 -13.16 2.54 -3.45
N ALA A 98 -14.25 3.30 -3.34
CA ALA A 98 -14.56 4.10 -2.16
C ALA A 98 -14.93 3.24 -0.94
N GLU A 99 -15.85 2.28 -1.10
CA GLU A 99 -16.41 1.50 0.02
C GLU A 99 -15.31 0.76 0.82
N PRO A 100 -14.34 0.06 0.19
CA PRO A 100 -13.28 -0.60 0.95
C PRO A 100 -12.33 0.36 1.67
N ILE A 101 -12.13 1.57 1.13
CA ILE A 101 -11.31 2.62 1.75
C ILE A 101 -12.02 3.18 2.98
N GLU A 102 -13.31 3.48 2.89
CA GLU A 102 -14.09 3.93 4.04
C GLU A 102 -14.12 2.88 5.16
N ALA A 103 -14.23 1.60 4.80
CA ALA A 103 -14.12 0.50 5.76
C ALA A 103 -12.74 0.49 6.46
N ALA A 104 -11.66 0.69 5.71
CA ALA A 104 -10.32 0.79 6.28
C ALA A 104 -10.17 2.02 7.19
N CYS A 105 -10.74 3.16 6.81
CA CYS A 105 -10.75 4.37 7.64
C CYS A 105 -11.49 4.12 8.97
N ARG A 106 -12.62 3.42 8.96
CA ARG A 106 -13.33 3.02 10.19
C ARG A 106 -12.47 2.13 11.09
N LEU A 107 -11.80 1.12 10.53
CA LEU A 107 -10.92 0.21 11.28
C LEU A 107 -9.73 0.96 11.90
N MET A 108 -9.16 1.91 11.16
CA MET A 108 -7.99 2.69 11.57
C MET A 108 -8.34 3.95 12.37
N ALA A 109 -9.63 4.22 12.62
CA ALA A 109 -10.13 5.46 13.25
C ALA A 109 -9.63 6.75 12.58
N VAL A 110 -9.69 6.75 11.25
CA VAL A 110 -9.35 7.88 10.39
C VAL A 110 -10.63 8.57 9.94
N THR A 111 -10.65 9.89 9.99
CA THR A 111 -11.84 10.66 9.62
C THR A 111 -11.88 10.86 8.11
N VAL A 112 -13.00 10.51 7.48
CA VAL A 112 -13.22 10.81 6.06
C VAL A 112 -13.85 12.20 5.94
N VAL A 113 -13.26 13.06 5.11
CA VAL A 113 -13.74 14.41 4.81
C VAL A 113 -14.19 14.48 3.35
N GLU A 114 -15.21 15.30 3.08
CA GLU A 114 -15.77 15.43 1.73
C GLU A 114 -14.83 16.18 0.78
N GLN A 115 -14.17 17.22 1.29
CA GLN A 115 -13.37 18.15 0.52
C GLN A 115 -11.89 17.73 0.53
N PRO A 116 -11.28 17.44 -0.64
CA PRO A 116 -9.87 17.04 -0.74
C PRO A 116 -8.87 18.01 -0.12
N GLN A 117 -9.13 19.32 -0.22
CA GLN A 117 -8.28 20.38 0.34
C GLN A 117 -8.23 20.40 1.88
N ASP A 118 -9.18 19.74 2.56
CA ASP A 118 -9.23 19.65 4.02
C ASP A 118 -8.60 18.33 4.54
N ALA A 119 -8.22 17.43 3.63
CA ALA A 119 -7.62 16.15 3.97
C ALA A 119 -6.10 16.24 4.13
N GLN A 120 -5.55 15.35 4.97
CA GLN A 120 -4.10 15.12 5.02
C GLN A 120 -3.65 14.10 3.98
N LEU A 121 -4.55 13.19 3.57
CA LEU A 121 -4.33 12.20 2.54
C LEU A 121 -5.52 12.15 1.60
N VAL A 122 -5.27 12.17 0.29
CA VAL A 122 -6.31 12.02 -0.73
C VAL A 122 -6.05 10.72 -1.47
N PHE A 123 -6.98 9.76 -1.36
CA PHE A 123 -6.98 8.58 -2.21
C PHE A 123 -7.61 8.94 -3.56
N VAL A 124 -6.95 8.59 -4.65
CA VAL A 124 -7.44 8.85 -6.01
C VAL A 124 -7.37 7.56 -6.83
N TYR A 125 -8.46 7.20 -7.48
CA TYR A 125 -8.43 6.10 -8.46
C TYR A 125 -8.36 6.64 -9.87
N VAL A 126 -7.34 6.24 -10.63
CA VAL A 126 -7.18 6.60 -12.04
C VAL A 126 -7.36 5.34 -12.87
N PRO A 127 -8.50 5.17 -13.57
CA PRO A 127 -8.78 3.96 -14.33
C PRO A 127 -7.89 3.84 -15.58
N PRO A 128 -7.87 2.66 -16.22
CA PRO A 128 -7.23 2.47 -17.52
C PRO A 128 -7.80 3.44 -18.57
N HIS A 129 -7.01 3.75 -19.59
CA HIS A 129 -7.45 4.62 -20.67
C HIS A 129 -8.67 4.02 -21.38
N GLY A 130 -9.75 4.80 -21.47
CA GLY A 130 -11.02 4.38 -22.09
C GLY A 130 -12.04 3.75 -21.15
N GLU A 131 -11.71 3.53 -19.87
CA GLU A 131 -12.63 2.96 -18.87
C GLU A 131 -13.43 4.02 -18.08
N THR A 132 -13.29 5.32 -18.40
CA THR A 132 -13.89 6.42 -17.65
C THR A 132 -15.41 6.31 -17.49
N ARG A 133 -15.91 6.38 -16.24
CA ARG A 133 -17.35 6.40 -15.93
C ARG A 133 -17.93 7.82 -16.05
N ALA A 134 -19.24 7.92 -16.29
CA ALA A 134 -19.93 9.19 -16.47
C ALA A 134 -19.70 10.15 -15.29
N GLY A 135 -19.32 11.41 -15.57
CA GLY A 135 -19.07 12.44 -14.57
C GLY A 135 -17.61 12.62 -14.15
N ALA A 136 -16.66 11.88 -14.74
CA ALA A 136 -15.22 11.99 -14.48
C ALA A 136 -14.44 12.38 -15.76
N ASP A 137 -14.75 13.52 -16.37
CA ASP A 137 -14.16 13.95 -17.65
C ASP A 137 -12.62 14.01 -17.61
N ASP A 138 -12.04 14.40 -16.48
CA ASP A 138 -10.61 14.29 -16.18
C ASP A 138 -10.41 13.59 -14.82
N PRO A 139 -9.88 12.35 -14.76
CA PRO A 139 -9.64 11.63 -13.50
C PRO A 139 -8.56 12.29 -12.61
N TYR A 140 -7.83 13.28 -13.14
CA TYR A 140 -6.83 14.05 -12.41
C TYR A 140 -7.36 15.38 -11.86
N GLU A 141 -8.60 15.77 -12.18
CA GLU A 141 -9.19 17.04 -11.72
C GLU A 141 -9.15 17.20 -10.19
N PRO A 142 -9.40 16.17 -9.37
CA PRO A 142 -9.27 16.31 -7.91
C PRO A 142 -7.84 16.66 -7.47
N PHE A 143 -6.82 16.15 -8.15
CA PHE A 143 -5.43 16.52 -7.86
C PHE A 143 -5.15 17.97 -8.27
N VAL A 144 -5.56 18.36 -9.49
CA VAL A 144 -5.30 19.71 -10.03
C VAL A 144 -6.00 20.78 -9.19
N SER A 145 -7.29 20.60 -8.90
CA SER A 145 -8.08 21.55 -8.08
C SER A 145 -7.50 21.70 -6.66
N THR A 146 -7.16 20.59 -6.01
CA THR A 146 -6.59 20.59 -4.64
C THR A 146 -5.23 21.28 -4.60
N THR A 147 -4.34 20.96 -5.53
CA THR A 147 -3.00 21.56 -5.56
C THR A 147 -3.05 23.05 -5.90
N THR A 148 -3.92 23.45 -6.84
CA THR A 148 -4.19 24.86 -7.16
C THR A 148 -4.71 25.62 -5.93
N HIS A 149 -5.65 25.03 -5.17
CA HIS A 149 -6.17 25.62 -3.94
C HIS A 149 -5.06 25.90 -2.93
N HIS A 150 -4.20 24.92 -2.66
CA HIS A 150 -3.11 25.08 -1.70
C HIS A 150 -2.03 26.05 -2.16
N GLN A 151 -1.73 26.10 -3.47
CA GLN A 151 -0.83 27.07 -4.07
C GLN A 151 -1.37 28.50 -3.92
N ALA A 152 -2.64 28.73 -4.26
CA ALA A 152 -3.28 30.05 -4.15
C ALA A 152 -3.30 30.59 -2.72
N ARG A 153 -3.36 29.69 -1.72
CA ARG A 153 -3.33 30.04 -0.29
C ARG A 153 -1.94 30.06 0.33
N ALA A 154 -0.89 29.84 -0.46
CA ALA A 154 0.49 29.70 0.03
C ALA A 154 0.60 28.72 1.22
N THR A 155 -0.10 27.58 1.14
CA THR A 155 -0.14 26.60 2.23
C THR A 155 1.28 26.07 2.49
N PRO A 156 1.73 26.03 3.76
CA PRO A 156 3.04 25.46 4.12
C PRO A 156 3.20 24.02 3.60
N ALA A 157 4.41 23.65 3.19
CA ALA A 157 4.73 22.33 2.62
C ALA A 157 4.15 21.16 3.44
N ASP A 158 4.39 21.15 4.75
CA ASP A 158 3.94 20.10 5.67
C ASP A 158 2.42 20.05 5.91
N ARG A 159 1.69 21.06 5.44
CA ARG A 159 0.22 21.13 5.54
C ARG A 159 -0.47 20.84 4.22
N ARG A 160 0.29 20.53 3.17
CA ARG A 160 -0.27 20.11 1.88
C ARG A 160 -0.62 18.62 1.95
N PRO A 161 -1.69 18.19 1.28
CA PRO A 161 -2.11 16.79 1.30
C PRO A 161 -1.07 15.92 0.59
N ILE A 162 -0.94 14.70 1.09
CA ILE A 162 -0.32 13.58 0.38
C ILE A 162 -1.38 12.99 -0.55
N PHE A 163 -0.99 12.56 -1.74
CA PHE A 163 -1.87 11.84 -2.65
C PHE A 163 -1.46 10.38 -2.70
N CYS A 164 -2.43 9.47 -2.61
CA CYS A 164 -2.25 8.05 -2.84
C CYS A 164 -3.10 7.62 -4.03
N PHE A 165 -2.45 7.33 -5.15
CA PHE A 165 -3.10 6.93 -6.37
C PHE A 165 -3.14 5.41 -6.50
N LEU A 166 -4.30 4.85 -6.84
CA LEU A 166 -4.38 3.54 -7.48
C LEU A 166 -4.47 3.75 -9.00
N LEU A 167 -3.50 3.22 -9.74
CA LEU A 167 -3.33 3.50 -11.18
C LEU A 167 -3.63 2.28 -12.05
N GLY A 168 -4.53 2.47 -13.01
CA GLY A 168 -4.81 1.50 -14.07
C GLY A 168 -5.66 0.34 -13.58
N GLU A 169 -5.17 -0.88 -13.80
CA GLU A 169 -5.92 -2.09 -13.47
C GLU A 169 -6.21 -2.17 -11.96
N ALA A 170 -7.44 -2.56 -11.64
CA ALA A 170 -7.94 -2.81 -10.30
C ALA A 170 -8.90 -4.00 -10.31
N ALA A 171 -8.90 -4.78 -9.24
CA ALA A 171 -9.65 -6.05 -9.19
C ALA A 171 -11.17 -5.93 -9.34
N PHE A 172 -11.72 -4.73 -9.14
CA PHE A 172 -13.14 -4.45 -9.31
C PHE A 172 -13.53 -4.12 -10.75
N LEU A 173 -12.58 -3.98 -11.68
CA LEU A 173 -12.89 -3.78 -13.09
C LEU A 173 -13.35 -5.08 -13.73
N ALA A 174 -14.31 -4.96 -14.64
CA ALA A 174 -14.72 -6.08 -15.48
C ALA A 174 -13.54 -6.50 -16.40
N PRO A 175 -13.47 -7.77 -16.83
CA PRO A 175 -12.52 -8.18 -17.85
C PRO A 175 -12.72 -7.38 -19.14
N PRO A 176 -11.65 -7.17 -19.93
CA PRO A 176 -11.78 -6.52 -21.22
C PRO A 176 -12.76 -7.31 -22.10
N ALA A 177 -13.79 -6.63 -22.63
CA ALA A 177 -14.81 -7.27 -23.47
C ALA A 177 -14.28 -7.66 -24.86
N THR A 178 -13.18 -7.06 -25.32
CA THR A 178 -12.56 -7.30 -26.61
C THR A 178 -11.03 -7.29 -26.51
N ALA A 179 -10.35 -7.92 -27.47
CA ALA A 179 -8.89 -7.89 -27.57
C ALA A 179 -8.33 -6.47 -27.77
N GLU A 180 -9.10 -5.56 -28.36
CA GLU A 180 -8.72 -4.15 -28.47
C GLU A 180 -8.73 -3.46 -27.11
N VAL A 181 -9.77 -3.68 -26.30
CA VAL A 181 -9.85 -3.16 -24.93
C VAL A 181 -8.71 -3.74 -24.08
N GLU A 182 -8.42 -5.03 -24.21
CA GLU A 182 -7.28 -5.66 -23.53
C GLU A 182 -5.95 -5.00 -23.89
N ARG A 183 -5.72 -4.77 -25.19
CA ARG A 183 -4.52 -4.06 -25.68
C ARG A 183 -4.43 -2.64 -25.12
N LEU A 184 -5.53 -1.88 -25.11
CA LEU A 184 -5.56 -0.52 -24.58
C LEU A 184 -5.31 -0.48 -23.07
N ARG A 185 -5.89 -1.42 -22.31
CA ARG A 185 -5.64 -1.58 -20.87
C ARG A 185 -4.18 -1.94 -20.60
N GLY A 186 -3.58 -2.80 -21.43
CA GLY A 186 -2.14 -3.11 -21.36
C GLY A 186 -1.21 -1.90 -21.58
N LEU A 187 -1.65 -0.89 -22.34
CA LEU A 187 -0.90 0.36 -22.57
C LEU A 187 -1.22 1.46 -21.55
N SER A 188 -2.17 1.23 -20.64
CA SER A 188 -2.69 2.28 -19.77
C SER A 188 -1.66 2.81 -18.79
N GLY A 189 -0.71 1.99 -18.32
CA GLY A 189 0.37 2.47 -17.45
C GLY A 189 1.19 3.59 -18.11
N PHE A 190 1.50 3.46 -19.40
CA PHE A 190 2.20 4.50 -20.16
C PHE A 190 1.32 5.74 -20.37
N ALA A 191 0.06 5.56 -20.76
CA ALA A 191 -0.88 6.66 -20.98
C ALA A 191 -1.13 7.47 -19.70
N ILE A 192 -1.29 6.80 -18.56
CA ILE A 192 -1.44 7.42 -17.24
C ILE A 192 -0.17 8.22 -16.90
N SER A 193 1.01 7.62 -17.06
CA SER A 193 2.27 8.32 -16.76
C SER A 193 2.48 9.58 -17.60
N GLN A 194 2.16 9.53 -18.90
CA GLN A 194 2.24 10.70 -19.81
C GLN A 194 1.34 11.86 -19.36
N GLN A 195 0.22 11.57 -18.70
CA GLN A 195 -0.72 12.58 -18.23
C GLN A 195 -0.45 13.04 -16.80
N LEU A 196 -0.11 12.12 -15.90
CA LEU A 196 0.09 12.41 -14.48
C LEU A 196 1.42 13.10 -14.21
N THR A 197 2.52 12.68 -14.87
CA THR A 197 3.87 13.20 -14.59
C THR A 197 3.98 14.71 -14.80
N PRO A 198 3.51 15.29 -15.92
CA PRO A 198 3.59 16.75 -16.10
C PRO A 198 2.78 17.52 -15.06
N ARG A 199 1.64 16.97 -14.63
CA ARG A 199 0.79 17.57 -13.59
C ARG A 199 1.52 17.59 -12.25
N LEU A 200 2.10 16.46 -11.84
CA LEU A 200 2.91 16.35 -10.61
C LEU A 200 4.08 17.36 -10.61
N GLN A 201 4.81 17.44 -11.73
CA GLN A 201 5.92 18.38 -11.88
C GLN A 201 5.45 19.84 -11.77
N SER A 202 4.37 20.20 -12.45
CA SER A 202 3.81 21.56 -12.38
C SER A 202 3.31 21.94 -10.99
N ALA A 203 2.81 20.96 -10.22
CA ALA A 203 2.36 21.14 -8.86
C ALA A 203 3.48 21.02 -7.81
N GLN A 204 4.70 20.69 -8.22
CA GLN A 204 5.87 20.44 -7.36
C GLN A 204 5.66 19.28 -6.38
N TYR A 205 5.10 18.18 -6.88
CA TYR A 205 4.94 16.94 -6.13
C TYR A 205 5.95 15.89 -6.59
N ALA A 206 6.54 15.18 -5.63
CA ALA A 206 7.49 14.10 -5.84
C ALA A 206 6.93 12.77 -5.31
N SER A 207 7.34 11.67 -5.94
CA SER A 207 6.99 10.33 -5.46
C SER A 207 7.76 10.01 -4.18
N ILE A 208 7.06 9.45 -3.20
CA ILE A 208 7.64 9.06 -1.90
C ILE A 208 7.59 7.55 -1.65
N ALA A 209 6.67 6.82 -2.28
CA ALA A 209 6.57 5.37 -2.17
C ALA A 209 5.72 4.77 -3.30
N HIS A 210 6.02 3.53 -3.69
CA HIS A 210 5.25 2.75 -4.65
C HIS A 210 5.01 1.34 -4.10
N PHE A 211 3.79 0.82 -4.28
CA PHE A 211 3.42 -0.52 -3.86
C PHE A 211 2.78 -1.28 -5.03
N ALA A 212 3.21 -2.52 -5.24
CA ALA A 212 2.56 -3.46 -6.14
C ALA A 212 1.77 -4.48 -5.31
N VAL A 213 0.47 -4.61 -5.58
CA VAL A 213 -0.40 -5.57 -4.88
C VAL A 213 -0.90 -6.61 -5.87
N GLU A 214 -0.39 -7.82 -5.71
CA GLU A 214 -0.77 -9.00 -6.47
C GLU A 214 -2.21 -9.42 -6.16
N PHE A 215 -2.99 -9.77 -7.19
CA PHE A 215 -4.31 -10.37 -7.04
C PHE A 215 -4.68 -11.30 -8.19
N THR A 216 -5.70 -12.12 -7.93
CA THR A 216 -6.30 -13.02 -8.91
C THR A 216 -7.68 -12.49 -9.30
N PRO A 217 -7.93 -12.12 -10.58
CA PRO A 217 -9.25 -11.64 -11.01
C PRO A 217 -10.36 -12.68 -10.79
N SER A 218 -11.51 -12.24 -10.27
CA SER A 218 -12.70 -13.07 -9.95
C SER A 218 -13.32 -13.78 -11.16
N THR A 219 -12.95 -13.37 -12.38
CA THR A 219 -13.52 -13.83 -13.65
C THR A 219 -12.84 -15.06 -14.22
N VAL A 220 -11.82 -15.60 -13.55
CA VAL A 220 -11.31 -16.94 -13.82
C VAL A 220 -12.28 -17.98 -13.22
N LYS A 221 -13.52 -18.01 -13.70
CA LYS A 221 -14.46 -19.10 -13.42
C LYS A 221 -14.19 -20.27 -14.37
N ASN A 222 -13.88 -21.41 -13.77
CA ASN A 222 -13.92 -22.80 -14.28
C ASN A 222 -12.74 -23.34 -15.14
N THR A 223 -11.73 -23.84 -14.42
CA THR A 223 -11.32 -25.27 -14.31
C THR A 223 -10.97 -26.13 -15.53
N THR A 224 -11.25 -25.74 -16.78
CA THR A 224 -10.87 -26.56 -17.95
C THR A 224 -9.69 -25.96 -18.68
N ASP A 225 -9.75 -24.67 -19.04
CA ASP A 225 -8.62 -23.97 -19.68
C ASP A 225 -7.45 -23.76 -18.71
N ARG A 226 -7.72 -23.63 -17.41
CA ARG A 226 -6.70 -23.49 -16.38
C ARG A 226 -5.89 -24.76 -16.18
N ASN A 227 -6.57 -25.91 -16.23
CA ASN A 227 -5.94 -27.23 -16.14
C ASN A 227 -5.23 -27.56 -17.44
N GLN A 228 -5.82 -27.27 -18.60
CA GLN A 228 -5.14 -27.45 -19.90
C GLN A 228 -3.93 -26.54 -20.06
N LEU A 229 -4.03 -25.25 -19.70
CA LEU A 229 -2.89 -24.33 -19.72
C LEU A 229 -1.84 -24.71 -18.68
N GLY A 230 -2.26 -25.16 -17.49
CA GLY A 230 -1.36 -25.72 -16.47
C GLY A 230 -0.64 -26.99 -16.94
N GLU A 231 -1.34 -27.90 -17.62
CA GLU A 231 -0.79 -29.11 -18.24
C GLU A 231 0.16 -28.77 -19.39
N LEU A 232 -0.21 -27.82 -20.26
CA LEU A 232 0.63 -27.31 -21.34
C LEU A 232 1.90 -26.64 -20.81
N MET A 233 1.75 -25.75 -19.82
CA MET A 233 2.89 -25.09 -19.18
C MET A 233 3.80 -26.13 -18.52
N THR A 234 3.23 -27.12 -17.82
CA THR A 234 4.00 -28.23 -17.23
C THR A 234 4.73 -29.05 -18.31
N GLN A 235 4.09 -29.30 -19.45
CA GLN A 235 4.70 -29.98 -20.62
C GLN A 235 5.90 -29.19 -21.19
N PHE A 236 5.86 -27.86 -21.15
CA PHE A 236 6.97 -26.98 -21.53
C PHE A 236 7.93 -26.65 -20.38
N GLY A 237 7.79 -27.28 -19.20
CA GLY A 237 8.61 -27.01 -18.02
C GLY A 237 8.34 -25.66 -17.34
N CYS A 238 7.32 -24.93 -17.78
CA CYS A 238 6.78 -23.75 -17.13
C CYS A 238 5.93 -24.19 -15.95
N VAL A 239 6.38 -23.87 -14.74
CA VAL A 239 5.73 -24.30 -13.51
C VAL A 239 4.64 -23.29 -13.11
N GLU A 240 3.51 -23.80 -12.58
CA GLU A 240 2.20 -23.12 -12.40
C GLU A 240 2.24 -21.73 -11.73
N HIS A 241 3.33 -21.41 -11.04
CA HIS A 241 3.55 -20.11 -10.39
C HIS A 241 3.73 -18.91 -11.36
N ASN A 242 3.52 -19.10 -12.67
CA ASN A 242 3.43 -18.05 -13.69
C ASN A 242 1.99 -17.80 -14.20
N MET A 243 0.99 -18.38 -13.56
CA MET A 243 -0.40 -18.01 -13.81
C MET A 243 -0.59 -16.50 -13.57
N MET A 244 -1.19 -15.78 -14.53
CA MET A 244 -1.27 -14.31 -14.57
C MET A 244 -1.78 -13.69 -13.26
N HIS A 245 -0.84 -13.39 -12.39
CA HIS A 245 -1.04 -12.52 -11.25
C HIS A 245 -1.08 -11.09 -11.78
N GLN A 246 -2.25 -10.45 -11.67
CA GLN A 246 -2.36 -9.03 -11.97
C GLN A 246 -1.88 -8.24 -10.76
N ASN A 247 -1.31 -7.06 -11.00
CA ASN A 247 -0.82 -6.18 -9.94
C ASN A 247 -1.58 -4.86 -10.01
N GLU A 248 -2.13 -4.46 -8.86
CA GLU A 248 -2.54 -3.08 -8.63
C GLU A 248 -1.31 -2.24 -8.29
N LYS A 249 -1.20 -1.07 -8.91
CA LYS A 249 -0.11 -0.13 -8.67
C LYS A 249 -0.61 1.02 -7.79
N TRP A 250 -0.10 1.09 -6.57
CA TRP A 250 -0.37 2.16 -5.63
C TRP A 250 0.84 3.09 -5.54
N GLU A 251 0.63 4.40 -5.69
CA GLU A 251 1.71 5.38 -5.69
C GLU A 251 1.41 6.54 -4.75
N LEU A 252 2.38 6.91 -3.91
CA LEU A 252 2.24 8.00 -2.97
C LEU A 252 3.09 9.18 -3.41
N TYR A 253 2.50 10.37 -3.34
CA TYR A 253 3.12 11.62 -3.71
C TYR A 253 2.96 12.66 -2.61
N ALA A 254 4.05 13.36 -2.29
CA ALA A 254 4.05 14.48 -1.36
C ALA A 254 4.62 15.72 -2.04
N PHE A 255 4.36 16.89 -1.45
CA PHE A 255 4.96 18.14 -1.93
C PHE A 255 6.49 18.05 -1.80
N GLN A 256 7.23 18.48 -2.83
CA GLN A 256 8.67 18.26 -2.93
C GLN A 256 9.48 18.87 -1.78
N ASP A 257 9.01 20.00 -1.22
CA ASP A 257 9.69 20.67 -0.10
C ASP A 257 9.23 20.12 1.27
N SER A 258 8.42 19.07 1.31
CA SER A 258 8.04 18.41 2.55
C SER A 258 9.15 17.47 3.04
N VAL A 259 9.20 17.23 4.35
CA VAL A 259 10.15 16.29 4.97
C VAL A 259 10.08 14.88 4.35
N LEU A 260 8.92 14.49 3.82
CA LEU A 260 8.69 13.16 3.23
C LEU A 260 9.28 13.00 1.83
N ALA A 261 9.50 14.11 1.12
CA ALA A 261 10.05 14.12 -0.24
C ALA A 261 11.55 14.43 -0.27
N ALA A 262 12.20 14.53 0.91
CA ALA A 262 13.64 14.76 0.99
C ALA A 262 14.42 13.62 0.31
N GLU A 263 15.48 14.00 -0.42
CA GLU A 263 16.26 13.09 -1.30
C GLU A 263 16.89 11.91 -0.55
N ASP A 264 17.13 12.05 0.75
CA ASP A 264 17.79 11.03 1.58
C ASP A 264 16.88 9.84 1.92
N GLY A 265 15.56 9.91 1.65
CA GLY A 265 14.61 8.79 1.80
C GLY A 265 14.41 8.27 3.24
N ASP A 266 15.11 8.83 4.22
CA ASP A 266 15.12 8.39 5.63
C ASP A 266 13.72 8.50 6.27
N ALA A 267 12.95 9.52 5.87
CA ALA A 267 11.62 9.77 6.44
C ALA A 267 10.55 8.72 6.08
N THR A 268 10.78 7.91 5.04
CA THR A 268 9.83 6.88 4.58
C THR A 268 10.24 5.46 4.98
N GLN A 269 11.42 5.28 5.58
CA GLN A 269 11.85 4.00 6.11
C GLN A 269 11.33 3.78 7.53
N PRO A 270 10.93 2.55 7.90
CA PRO A 270 10.65 2.24 9.29
C PRO A 270 11.93 2.29 10.12
N SER A 271 11.82 2.70 11.38
CA SER A 271 12.93 2.52 12.33
C SER A 271 13.22 1.04 12.56
N GLU A 272 14.43 0.70 13.04
CA GLU A 272 14.77 -0.69 13.36
C GLU A 272 13.81 -1.31 14.39
N ASP A 273 13.39 -0.52 15.38
CA ASP A 273 12.48 -0.97 16.43
C ASP A 273 11.08 -1.25 15.89
N GLU A 274 10.61 -0.42 14.94
CA GLU A 274 9.37 -0.61 14.22
C GLU A 274 9.39 -1.88 13.35
N ALA A 275 10.46 -2.05 12.56
CA ALA A 275 10.64 -3.25 11.75
C ALA A 275 10.71 -4.53 12.61
N ARG A 276 11.42 -4.48 13.74
CA ARG A 276 11.55 -5.59 14.69
C ARG A 276 10.22 -5.97 15.33
N PHE A 277 9.40 -4.97 15.69
CA PHE A 277 8.07 -5.22 16.25
C PHE A 277 7.21 -6.07 15.31
N TRP A 278 7.09 -5.68 14.04
CA TRP A 278 6.28 -6.43 13.07
C TRP A 278 6.88 -7.79 12.72
N LEU A 279 8.20 -7.89 12.67
CA LEU A 279 8.89 -9.17 12.45
C LEU A 279 8.56 -10.18 13.57
N GLU A 280 8.68 -9.78 14.83
CA GLU A 280 8.36 -10.65 15.97
C GLU A 280 6.87 -10.97 16.05
N LEU A 281 6.00 -10.02 15.70
CA LEU A 281 4.57 -10.27 15.70
C LEU A 281 4.15 -11.27 14.62
N ALA A 282 4.78 -11.21 13.44
CA ALA A 282 4.53 -12.13 12.33
C ALA A 282 5.14 -13.51 12.54
N ARG A 283 6.23 -13.61 13.33
CA ARG A 283 6.93 -14.85 13.63
C ARG A 283 5.96 -15.91 14.16
N GLY A 284 5.92 -17.05 13.48
CA GLY A 284 5.03 -18.14 13.89
C GLY A 284 3.57 -18.01 13.45
N LYS A 285 3.18 -16.90 12.83
CA LYS A 285 1.78 -16.61 12.44
C LYS A 285 1.59 -16.45 10.94
N THR A 286 2.65 -16.21 10.18
CA THR A 286 2.59 -16.08 8.72
C THR A 286 3.28 -17.23 8.01
N CYS A 287 2.82 -17.54 6.80
CA CYS A 287 3.48 -18.49 5.92
C CYS A 287 4.79 -17.91 5.37
N ASP A 288 5.90 -18.64 5.45
CA ASP A 288 7.21 -18.18 4.96
C ASP A 288 7.29 -18.05 3.42
N HIS A 289 6.27 -18.52 2.69
CA HIS A 289 6.21 -18.42 1.23
C HIS A 289 5.25 -17.33 0.72
N CYS A 290 4.00 -17.35 1.22
CA CYS A 290 2.95 -16.46 0.74
C CYS A 290 2.59 -15.35 1.74
N HIS A 291 3.19 -15.37 2.92
CA HIS A 291 3.00 -14.39 4.00
C HIS A 291 1.57 -14.24 4.52
N ALA A 292 0.66 -15.13 4.11
CA ALA A 292 -0.69 -15.21 4.63
C ALA A 292 -0.67 -15.44 6.14
N LEU A 293 -1.46 -14.64 6.87
CA LEU A 293 -1.73 -14.82 8.29
C LEU A 293 -2.61 -16.06 8.48
N GLN A 294 -2.15 -17.01 9.30
CA GLN A 294 -2.80 -18.30 9.52
C GLN A 294 -2.69 -18.74 10.97
N ASP A 295 -3.76 -19.30 11.52
CA ASP A 295 -3.74 -19.82 12.91
C ASP A 295 -2.97 -21.14 13.01
N LYS A 296 -2.94 -21.91 11.93
CA LYS A 296 -2.30 -23.23 11.88
C LYS A 296 -1.33 -23.30 10.71
N LEU A 297 -0.04 -23.36 11.04
CA LEU A 297 1.04 -23.52 10.08
C LEU A 297 1.71 -24.88 10.27
N SER A 298 2.05 -25.52 9.15
CA SER A 298 2.81 -26.75 9.12
C SER A 298 4.31 -26.44 9.14
N ARG A 299 5.05 -27.11 10.03
CA ARG A 299 6.51 -27.00 10.08
C ARG A 299 7.16 -27.84 8.99
N CYS A 300 8.28 -27.38 8.45
CA CYS A 300 9.14 -28.19 7.62
C CYS A 300 9.60 -29.42 8.41
N SER A 301 9.34 -30.63 7.90
CA SER A 301 9.67 -31.89 8.58
C SER A 301 11.17 -32.10 8.80
N ARG A 302 12.02 -31.41 8.02
CA ARG A 302 13.49 -31.57 8.11
C ARG A 302 14.13 -30.61 9.11
N CYS A 303 13.79 -29.32 9.09
CA CYS A 303 14.42 -28.33 9.97
C CYS A 303 13.53 -27.87 11.12
N SER A 304 12.21 -28.09 11.06
CA SER A 304 11.20 -27.60 12.00
C SER A 304 11.14 -26.08 12.21
N GLN A 305 11.97 -25.31 11.50
CA GLN A 305 12.06 -23.86 11.61
C GLN A 305 11.09 -23.14 10.66
N ALA A 306 11.05 -23.56 9.39
CA ALA A 306 10.17 -22.93 8.40
C ALA A 306 8.71 -23.36 8.53
N LEU A 307 7.79 -22.44 8.26
CA LEU A 307 6.35 -22.55 8.46
C LEU A 307 5.58 -22.28 7.18
N TYR A 308 4.64 -23.17 6.86
CA TYR A 308 3.86 -23.10 5.63
C TYR A 308 2.37 -23.35 5.89
N CYS A 309 1.51 -22.61 5.18
CA CYS A 309 0.06 -22.83 5.27
C CYS A 309 -0.42 -24.08 4.51
N SER A 310 0.36 -24.55 3.53
CA SER A 310 0.04 -25.75 2.74
C SER A 310 1.30 -26.45 2.21
N ARG A 311 1.14 -27.70 1.75
CA ARG A 311 2.21 -28.44 1.04
C ARG A 311 2.64 -27.72 -0.24
N ASP A 312 1.74 -27.01 -0.90
CA ASP A 312 2.06 -26.26 -2.11
C ASP A 312 2.97 -25.08 -1.82
N CYS A 313 2.69 -24.33 -0.73
CA CYS A 313 3.58 -23.27 -0.28
C CYS A 313 4.97 -23.80 0.11
N GLN A 314 5.03 -24.97 0.77
CA GLN A 314 6.30 -25.62 1.08
C GLN A 314 7.08 -26.00 -0.19
N ARG A 315 6.42 -26.61 -1.18
CA ARG A 315 7.04 -26.98 -2.47
C ARG A 315 7.52 -25.76 -3.25
N ALA A 316 6.72 -24.70 -3.29
CA ALA A 316 7.07 -23.46 -3.97
C ALA A 316 8.28 -22.77 -3.33
N ALA A 317 8.35 -22.74 -1.99
CA ALA A 317 9.50 -22.21 -1.26
C ALA A 317 10.75 -23.11 -1.32
N TRP A 318 10.60 -24.41 -1.65
CA TRP A 318 11.68 -25.39 -1.55
C TRP A 318 12.94 -25.02 -2.34
N LYS A 319 12.79 -24.37 -3.51
CA LYS A 319 13.93 -23.96 -4.35
C LYS A 319 14.95 -23.11 -3.59
N LEU A 320 14.46 -22.17 -2.78
CA LEU A 320 15.28 -21.29 -1.93
C LEU A 320 15.52 -21.95 -0.57
N HIS A 321 14.47 -22.48 0.06
CA HIS A 321 14.55 -23.04 1.41
C HIS A 321 15.56 -24.18 1.53
N LYS A 322 15.70 -25.05 0.51
CA LYS A 322 16.63 -26.19 0.54
C LYS A 322 18.09 -25.81 0.79
N GLN A 323 18.48 -24.58 0.46
CA GLN A 323 19.85 -24.07 0.64
C GLN A 323 20.16 -23.82 2.12
N LEU A 324 19.14 -23.47 2.92
CA LEU A 324 19.25 -23.15 4.34
C LEU A 324 18.64 -24.25 5.24
N CYS A 325 17.90 -25.19 4.65
CA CYS A 325 17.16 -26.21 5.38
C CYS A 325 18.08 -27.16 6.17
N GLY A 326 18.00 -27.08 7.50
CA GLY A 326 18.76 -27.94 8.41
C GLY A 326 20.17 -27.42 8.72
N GLN A 327 20.50 -26.20 8.27
CA GLN A 327 21.64 -25.48 8.81
C GLN A 327 21.30 -25.01 10.23
N PRO A 328 22.23 -25.10 11.20
CA PRO A 328 22.03 -24.52 12.51
C PRO A 328 21.82 -23.01 12.34
N SER A 329 20.70 -22.51 12.83
CA SER A 329 20.44 -21.08 12.95
C SER A 329 21.47 -20.53 13.95
N GLY A 330 22.45 -19.78 13.44
CA GLY A 330 23.49 -19.11 14.24
C GLY A 330 22.90 -18.09 15.20
#